data_AF-A0A091JB69-F1
#
_entry.id   AF-A0A091JB69-F1
#
_cell.length_a   1.000
_cell.length_b   1.000
_cell.length_c   1.000
_cell.angle_alpha   90.00
_cell.angle_beta   90.00
_cell.angle_gamma   90.00
#
_symmetry.space_group_name_H-M   'P 1'
#
loop_
_entity.id
_entity.type
_entity.pdbx_description
1 polymer ?
#
loop_
_entity_poly.entity_id
_entity_poly.type
_entity_poly.pdbx_seq_one_letter_code
_entity_poly.pdbx_strand_id
1 'polypeptide(L)' 'ALQRSLLRALLKLDEYLSAPLEYELAHDPHLRASRRRFLDGDQLTLADCNLLPKLNIVQV' A
#
# COMPACT_ATOMS: atom_id res chain seq x y z
N ALA A 1 -22.41 -9.05 -4.20
CA ALA A 1 -21.50 -9.48 -3.11
C ALA A 1 -20.04 -9.13 -3.40
N LEU A 2 -19.53 -9.42 -4.60
CA LEU A 2 -18.14 -9.20 -5.02
C LEU A 2 -17.64 -7.74 -4.91
N GLN A 3 -18.45 -6.78 -5.30
CA GLN A 3 -18.08 -5.35 -5.24
C GLN A 3 -17.80 -4.88 -3.80
N ARG A 4 -18.55 -5.39 -2.81
CA ARG A 4 -18.36 -5.07 -1.40
C ARG A 4 -17.10 -5.70 -0.81
N SER A 5 -16.75 -6.91 -1.22
CA SER A 5 -15.49 -7.54 -0.81
C SER A 5 -14.28 -6.87 -1.45
N LEU A 6 -14.40 -6.43 -2.72
CA LEU A 6 -13.36 -5.68 -3.40
C LEU A 6 -13.10 -4.33 -2.72
N LEU A 7 -14.15 -3.55 -2.44
CA LEU A 7 -14.03 -2.28 -1.72
C LEU A 7 -13.36 -2.45 -0.35
N ARG A 8 -13.71 -3.51 0.40
CA ARG A 8 -13.05 -3.80 1.68
C ARG A 8 -11.57 -4.15 1.53
N ALA A 9 -11.19 -4.85 0.45
CA ALA A 9 -9.80 -5.18 0.19
C ALA A 9 -9.00 -3.93 -0.21
N LEU A 10 -9.59 -3.04 -1.02
CA LEU A 10 -8.98 -1.76 -1.40
C LEU A 10 -8.80 -0.84 -0.18
N LEU A 11 -9.80 -0.75 0.70
CA LEU A 11 -9.69 0.00 1.96
C LEU A 11 -8.55 -0.51 2.84
N LYS A 12 -8.41 -1.84 2.99
CA LYS A 12 -7.30 -2.43 3.75
C LYS A 12 -5.94 -2.13 3.11
N LEU A 13 -5.88 -2.10 1.78
CA LEU A 13 -4.65 -1.76 1.07
C LEU A 13 -4.30 -0.28 1.25
N ASP A 14 -5.28 0.61 1.20
CA ASP A 14 -5.12 2.05 1.44
C ASP A 14 -4.65 2.32 2.88
N GLU A 15 -5.27 1.68 3.87
CA GLU A 15 -4.82 1.73 5.27
C GLU A 15 -3.38 1.23 5.41
N TYR A 16 -3.03 0.13 4.74
CA TYR A 16 -1.67 -0.39 4.77
C TYR A 16 -0.67 0.60 4.17
N LEU A 17 -0.93 1.13 2.97
CA LEU A 17 -0.04 2.05 2.26
C LEU A 17 0.09 3.40 2.97
N SER A 18 -0.96 3.87 3.64
CA SER A 18 -0.94 5.13 4.38
C SER A 18 -0.25 5.02 5.75
N ALA A 19 -0.27 3.85 6.39
CA ALA A 19 0.38 3.62 7.67
C ALA A 19 1.92 3.56 7.52
N PRO A 20 2.71 4.38 8.25
CA PRO A 20 4.16 4.34 8.17
C PRO A 20 4.73 3.04 8.76
N LEU A 21 5.76 2.50 8.12
CA LEU A 21 6.45 1.28 8.57
C LEU A 21 7.46 1.60 9.68
N GLU A 22 7.85 0.58 10.45
CA GLU A 22 8.80 0.72 11.56
C GLU A 22 10.12 1.37 11.14
N TYR A 23 10.63 1.03 9.94
CA TYR A 23 11.85 1.65 9.43
C TYR A 23 11.68 3.14 9.13
N GLU A 24 10.48 3.58 8.70
CA GLU A 24 10.20 5.00 8.45
C GLU A 24 10.11 5.75 9.78
N LEU A 25 9.42 5.17 10.77
CA LEU A 25 9.32 5.71 12.13
C LEU A 25 10.66 5.77 12.86
N ALA A 26 11.58 4.85 12.54
CA ALA A 26 12.95 4.89 13.05
C ALA A 26 13.75 6.10 12.51
N HIS A 27 13.42 6.59 11.30
CA HIS A 27 14.04 7.78 10.72
C HIS A 27 13.29 9.07 11.09
N ASP A 28 11.96 9.02 11.14
CA ASP A 28 11.08 10.13 11.51
C ASP A 28 9.94 9.65 12.44
N PRO A 29 10.14 9.73 13.78
CA PRO A 29 9.16 9.25 14.75
C PRO A 29 7.83 10.02 14.76
N HIS A 30 7.79 11.20 14.14
CA HIS A 30 6.60 12.04 14.06
C HIS A 30 5.84 11.86 12.74
N LEU A 31 6.30 10.96 11.88
CA LEU A 31 5.68 10.67 10.60
C LEU A 31 4.26 10.12 10.82
N ARG A 32 3.26 10.84 10.31
CA ARG A 32 1.84 10.47 10.44
C ARG A 32 1.30 9.65 9.26
N ALA A 33 1.98 9.72 8.13
CA ALA A 33 1.62 9.02 6.91
C ALA A 33 2.90 8.53 6.22
N SER A 34 2.87 7.32 5.68
CA SER A 34 4.00 6.75 4.97
C SER A 34 4.40 7.61 3.77
N ARG A 35 5.70 7.65 3.48
CA ARG A 35 6.28 8.33 2.32
C ARG A 35 6.87 7.36 1.30
N ARG A 36 6.78 6.06 1.56
CA ARG A 36 7.33 5.01 0.71
C ARG A 36 6.68 4.98 -0.67
N ARG A 37 7.47 4.66 -1.69
CA ARG A 37 7.00 4.64 -3.09
C ARG A 37 6.28 3.36 -3.51
N PHE A 38 6.55 2.26 -2.82
CA PHE A 38 6.08 0.90 -3.13
C PHE A 38 5.56 0.20 -1.87
N LEU A 39 4.96 -0.99 -2.02
CA LEU A 39 4.31 -1.71 -0.92
C LEU A 39 5.21 -1.85 0.32
N ASP A 40 6.45 -2.29 0.12
CA ASP A 40 7.39 -2.61 1.21
C ASP A 40 8.47 -1.54 1.43
N GLY A 41 8.47 -0.47 0.64
CA GLY A 41 9.50 0.57 0.75
C GLY A 41 9.71 1.38 -0.52
N ASP A 42 10.95 1.81 -0.74
CA ASP A 42 11.31 2.66 -1.87
C ASP A 42 11.83 1.90 -3.10
N GLN A 43 11.85 0.57 -3.02
CA GLN A 43 12.23 -0.31 -4.12
C GLN A 43 11.07 -1.21 -4.52
N LEU A 44 10.98 -1.48 -5.82
CA LEU A 44 10.01 -2.41 -6.39
C LEU A 44 10.35 -3.84 -5.94
N THR A 45 9.38 -4.54 -5.35
CA THR A 45 9.49 -5.94 -4.94
C THR A 45 8.56 -6.84 -5.75
N LEU A 46 8.65 -8.15 -5.53
CA LEU A 46 7.72 -9.12 -6.12
C LEU A 46 6.27 -8.89 -5.69
N ALA A 47 6.03 -8.26 -4.54
CA ALA A 47 4.69 -7.92 -4.11
C ALA A 47 4.07 -6.86 -5.04
N ASP A 48 4.85 -5.84 -5.42
CA ASP A 48 4.44 -4.80 -6.35
C ASP A 48 4.15 -5.38 -7.75
N CYS A 49 5.05 -6.22 -8.26
CA CYS A 49 4.87 -6.87 -9.57
C CYS A 49 3.59 -7.71 -9.64
N ASN A 50 3.13 -8.27 -8.51
CA ASN A 50 1.90 -9.05 -8.45
C ASN A 50 0.64 -8.20 -8.32
N LEU A 51 0.73 -7.04 -7.66
CA LEU A 51 -0.42 -6.21 -7.31
C LEU A 51 -0.67 -5.07 -8.30
N LEU A 52 0.38 -4.38 -8.75
CA LEU A 52 0.27 -3.23 -9.65
C LEU A 52 -0.47 -3.57 -10.97
N PRO A 53 -0.22 -4.72 -11.64
CA PRO A 53 -0.98 -5.08 -12.83
C PRO A 53 -2.48 -5.28 -12.53
N LYS A 54 -2.81 -5.82 -11.36
CA LYS A 54 -4.20 -6.07 -10.95
C LYS A 54 -4.92 -4.76 -10.66
N LEU A 55 -4.27 -3.80 -10.01
CA LEU A 55 -4.83 -2.47 -9.78
C LEU A 55 -5.01 -1.69 -11.08
N ASN A 56 -4.04 -1.77 -12.00
CA ASN A 56 -4.13 -1.12 -13.30
C ASN A 56 -5.33 -1.63 -14.13
N ILE A 57 -5.66 -2.92 -14.04
CA ILE A 57 -6.85 -3.51 -14.70
C ILE A 57 -8.15 -2.96 -14.10
N VAL A 58 -8.20 -2.72 -12.79
CA VAL A 58 -9.39 -2.18 -12.12
C VAL A 58 -9.59 -0.68 -12.41
N GLN A 59 -8.61 -0.01 -13.03
CA GLN A 59 -8.60 1.44 -13.29
C GLN A 59 -9.02 2.25 -12.05
N VAL A 60 -8.37 1.95 -10.93
CA VAL A 60 -8.54 2.71 -9.68
C VAL A 60 -7.95 4.11 -9.84
#